data_AF-W2X893-F1
#
_entry.id   AF-W2X893-F1
#
_cell.length_a   1.000
_cell.length_b   1.000
_cell.length_c   1.000
_cell.angle_alpha   90.00
_cell.angle_beta   90.00
_cell.angle_gamma   90.00
#
_symmetry.space_group_name_H-M   'P 1'
#
loop_
_entity.id
_entity.type
_entity.pdbx_description
1 polymer ?
#
loop_
_entity_poly.entity_id
_entity_poly.type
_entity_poly.pdbx_seq_one_letter_code
_entity_poly.pdbx_strand_id
1 'polypeptide(L)'
;MCLRWLGWGSHHDVRSNSGVSVAAFYASIHQIVDGIIAHPELQFEFPTSEPAQRHAAKAFERLSNSCTIKGCVGAVDGWLCPIRVPQKKEVSRVRSFFSGHYQRYGVNVQACCYHLSRFTAVTCSSPGGTGDAVAFLKWRLSAIVKDLPKGLYIVGDNVYTSTNQLLTPFPRPRIISSAHDS
;
A
#
# COMPACT_ATOMS: atom_id res chain seq x y z
N MET A 1 -20.05 -10.31 11.71
CA MET A 1 -20.47 -9.43 10.59
C MET A 1 -19.30 -8.68 9.95
N CYS A 2 -18.63 -7.77 10.67
CA CYS A 2 -17.62 -6.87 10.08
C CYS A 2 -16.45 -7.58 9.39
N LEU A 3 -15.80 -8.55 10.05
CA LEU A 3 -14.69 -9.29 9.44
C LEU A 3 -15.08 -9.99 8.13
N ARG A 4 -16.28 -10.59 8.07
CA ARG A 4 -16.77 -11.24 6.84
C ARG A 4 -17.07 -10.24 5.73
N TRP A 5 -17.58 -9.06 6.09
CA TRP A 5 -17.80 -7.96 5.14
C TRP A 5 -16.47 -7.42 4.59
N LEU A 6 -15.51 -7.11 5.46
CA LEU A 6 -14.18 -6.63 5.07
C LEU A 6 -13.39 -7.69 4.28
N GLY A 7 -13.65 -8.98 4.52
CA GLY A 7 -13.15 -10.11 3.75
C GLY A 7 -13.89 -10.36 2.43
N TRP A 8 -14.46 -9.33 1.81
CA TRP A 8 -15.19 -9.38 0.53
C TRP A 8 -16.51 -10.16 0.53
N GLY A 9 -17.08 -10.44 1.69
CA GLY A 9 -18.40 -11.05 1.79
C GLY A 9 -19.49 -10.12 1.26
N SER A 10 -20.56 -10.67 0.69
CA SER A 10 -21.74 -9.89 0.27
C SER A 10 -22.49 -9.32 1.49
N HIS A 11 -22.87 -8.04 1.46
CA HIS A 11 -23.63 -7.44 2.56
C HIS A 11 -24.99 -8.12 2.74
N HIS A 12 -25.61 -8.57 1.64
CA HIS A 12 -26.88 -9.31 1.65
C HIS A 12 -26.74 -10.64 2.40
N ASP A 13 -25.66 -11.38 2.16
CA ASP A 13 -25.43 -12.67 2.80
C ASP A 13 -25.09 -12.48 4.28
N VAL A 14 -24.18 -11.54 4.56
CA VAL A 14 -23.73 -11.29 5.93
C VAL A 14 -24.88 -10.81 6.82
N ARG A 15 -25.75 -9.90 6.33
CA ARG A 15 -26.89 -9.43 7.12
C ARG A 15 -27.95 -10.52 7.30
N SER A 16 -28.22 -11.31 6.25
CA SER A 16 -29.26 -12.35 6.28
C SER A 16 -28.87 -13.46 7.25
N ASN A 17 -27.62 -13.93 7.20
CA ASN A 17 -27.09 -14.92 8.14
C ASN A 17 -27.03 -14.41 9.58
N SER A 18 -26.96 -13.09 9.79
CA SER A 18 -26.92 -12.50 11.13
C SER A 18 -28.29 -12.05 11.65
N GLY A 19 -29.36 -12.16 10.83
CA GLY A 19 -30.72 -11.76 11.23
C GLY A 19 -30.91 -10.26 11.45
N VAL A 20 -30.09 -9.39 10.86
CA VAL A 20 -30.12 -7.93 11.11
C VAL A 20 -30.69 -7.13 9.93
N SER A 21 -31.28 -5.98 10.24
CA SER A 21 -31.72 -5.01 9.23
C SER A 21 -30.52 -4.38 8.51
N VAL A 22 -30.77 -3.76 7.34
CA VAL A 22 -29.72 -3.05 6.58
C VAL A 22 -29.11 -1.91 7.39
N ALA A 23 -29.94 -1.14 8.09
CA ALA A 23 -29.47 -0.03 8.93
C ALA A 23 -28.60 -0.53 10.09
N ALA A 24 -29.04 -1.58 10.80
CA ALA A 24 -28.28 -2.18 11.89
C ALA A 24 -26.94 -2.75 11.39
N PHE A 25 -26.93 -3.39 10.21
CA PHE A 25 -25.70 -3.86 9.57
C PHE A 25 -24.67 -2.74 9.43
N TYR A 26 -25.03 -1.63 8.76
CA TYR A 26 -24.08 -0.54 8.54
C TYR A 26 -23.69 0.18 9.84
N ALA A 27 -24.63 0.36 10.78
CA ALA A 27 -24.32 0.93 12.09
C ALA A 27 -23.25 0.10 12.82
N SER A 28 -23.36 -1.23 12.83
CA SER A 28 -22.35 -2.10 13.42
C SER A 28 -21.01 -2.06 12.69
N ILE A 29 -21.01 -1.96 11.35
CA ILE A 29 -19.76 -1.81 10.59
C ILE A 29 -19.05 -0.50 10.99
N HIS A 30 -19.78 0.62 11.02
CA HIS A 30 -19.21 1.92 11.38
C HIS A 30 -18.66 1.92 12.80
N GLN A 31 -19.40 1.43 13.79
CA GLN A 31 -18.91 1.34 15.17
C GLN A 31 -17.59 0.55 15.29
N ILE A 32 -17.46 -0.55 14.56
CA ILE A 32 -16.24 -1.36 14.57
C ILE A 32 -15.08 -0.64 13.87
N VAL A 33 -15.32 -0.02 12.72
CA VAL A 33 -14.31 0.75 11.99
C VAL A 33 -13.82 1.94 12.81
N ASP A 34 -14.74 2.67 13.44
CA ASP A 34 -14.41 3.80 14.31
C ASP A 34 -13.57 3.33 15.52
N GLY A 35 -13.92 2.18 16.11
CA GLY A 35 -13.13 1.57 17.18
C GLY A 35 -11.72 1.17 16.73
N ILE A 36 -11.56 0.62 15.52
CA ILE A 36 -10.24 0.30 14.95
C ILE A 36 -9.42 1.57 14.74
N ILE A 37 -10.04 2.61 14.16
CA ILE A 37 -9.39 3.91 13.89
C ILE A 37 -8.98 4.59 15.18
N ALA A 38 -9.74 4.45 16.27
CA ALA A 38 -9.43 5.06 17.56
C ALA A 38 -8.37 4.28 18.35
N HIS A 39 -8.02 3.05 17.96
CA HIS A 39 -7.12 2.20 18.73
C HIS A 39 -5.65 2.65 18.57
N PRO A 40 -4.93 3.00 19.65
CA PRO A 40 -3.56 3.52 19.57
C PRO A 40 -2.57 2.54 18.91
N GLU A 41 -2.68 1.24 19.21
CA GLU A 41 -1.75 0.25 18.66
C GLU A 41 -1.98 -0.08 17.17
N LEU A 42 -3.10 0.38 16.60
CA LEU A 42 -3.44 0.17 15.18
C LEU A 42 -3.16 1.43 14.34
N GLN A 43 -2.59 2.47 14.93
CA GLN A 43 -2.22 3.67 14.19
C GLN A 43 -1.09 3.37 13.19
N PHE A 44 -1.18 4.02 12.04
CA PHE A 44 -0.15 3.96 11.02
C PHE A 44 1.01 4.89 11.40
N GLU A 45 2.09 4.31 11.92
CA GLU A 45 3.29 5.04 12.31
C GLU A 45 4.51 4.58 11.51
N PHE A 46 4.94 5.42 10.57
CA PHE A 46 6.20 5.23 9.87
C PHE A 46 7.37 5.71 10.73
N PRO A 47 8.49 4.97 10.80
CA PRO A 47 9.65 5.38 11.60
C PRO A 47 10.28 6.67 11.07
N THR A 48 10.14 7.77 11.83
CA THR A 48 10.68 9.09 11.47
C THR A 48 11.99 9.43 12.18
N SER A 49 12.28 8.83 13.33
CA SER A 49 13.54 9.02 14.03
C SER A 49 14.60 8.04 13.54
N GLU A 50 15.86 8.47 13.47
CA GLU A 50 16.96 7.60 13.06
C GLU A 50 17.08 6.31 13.90
N PRO A 51 16.92 6.33 15.25
CA PRO A 51 16.90 5.09 16.03
C PRO A 51 15.77 4.13 15.62
N ALA A 52 14.56 4.64 15.36
CA ALA A 52 13.43 3.82 14.92
C ALA A 52 13.66 3.23 13.53
N GLN A 53 14.23 4.02 12.62
CA GLN A 53 14.58 3.58 11.27
C GLN A 53 15.66 2.49 11.30
N ARG A 54 16.70 2.65 12.11
CA ARG A 54 17.75 1.63 12.31
C ARG A 54 17.21 0.37 12.96
N HIS A 55 16.27 0.49 13.90
CA HIS A 55 15.58 -0.66 14.47
C HIS A 55 14.79 -1.43 13.41
N ALA A 56 14.02 -0.73 12.58
CA ALA A 56 13.29 -1.34 11.46
C ALA A 56 14.24 -2.07 10.50
N ALA A 57 15.34 -1.41 10.10
CA ALA A 57 16.37 -1.99 9.25
C ALA A 57 16.99 -3.27 9.82
N LYS A 58 17.35 -3.27 11.11
CA LYS A 58 17.91 -4.46 11.75
C LYS A 58 16.91 -5.60 11.81
N ALA A 59 15.63 -5.30 11.88
CA ALA A 59 14.60 -6.31 11.95
C ALA A 59 14.26 -6.92 10.57
N PHE A 60 14.28 -6.13 9.50
CA PHE A 60 14.30 -6.68 8.13
C PHE A 60 15.51 -7.57 7.89
N GLU A 61 16.71 -7.14 8.31
CA GLU A 61 17.93 -7.92 8.18
C GLU A 61 17.80 -9.28 8.89
N ARG A 62 17.31 -9.30 10.15
CA ARG A 62 17.13 -10.52 10.94
C ARG A 62 16.16 -11.53 10.32
N LEU A 63 15.11 -11.06 9.64
CA LEU A 63 14.13 -11.93 8.99
C LEU A 63 14.60 -12.41 7.61
N SER A 64 15.55 -11.71 6.99
CA SER A 64 16.04 -12.07 5.67
C SER A 64 16.99 -13.27 5.71
N ASN A 65 16.93 -14.11 4.68
CA ASN A 65 17.86 -15.23 4.54
C ASN A 65 19.31 -14.71 4.50
N SER A 66 20.18 -15.31 5.31
CA SER A 66 21.60 -14.92 5.46
C SER A 66 21.83 -13.43 5.76
N CYS A 67 20.87 -12.73 6.39
CA CYS A 67 20.98 -11.30 6.71
C CYS A 67 21.22 -10.42 5.47
N THR A 68 20.61 -10.78 4.33
CA THR A 68 20.86 -10.13 3.03
C THR A 68 20.19 -8.76 2.90
N ILE A 69 19.00 -8.56 3.50
CA ILE A 69 18.25 -7.30 3.37
C ILE A 69 18.69 -6.32 4.46
N LYS A 70 19.87 -5.74 4.28
CA LYS A 70 20.43 -4.71 5.18
C LYS A 70 19.90 -3.34 4.80
N GLY A 71 19.53 -2.51 5.77
CA GLY A 71 19.14 -1.11 5.55
C GLY A 71 17.69 -0.86 5.14
N CYS A 72 16.90 -1.90 4.86
CA CYS A 72 15.50 -1.75 4.47
C CYS A 72 14.63 -1.32 5.66
N VAL A 73 13.96 -0.17 5.60
CA VAL A 73 13.09 0.32 6.68
C VAL A 73 11.61 0.04 6.43
N GLY A 74 11.24 -0.35 5.21
CA GLY A 74 9.87 -0.61 4.80
C GLY A 74 9.75 -1.07 3.35
N ALA A 75 8.57 -1.57 3.00
CA ALA A 75 8.19 -1.93 1.64
C ALA A 75 6.94 -1.16 1.22
N VAL A 76 6.96 -0.59 0.01
CA VAL A 76 5.85 0.17 -0.57
C VAL A 76 5.23 -0.59 -1.74
N ASP A 77 3.91 -0.53 -1.84
CA ASP A 77 3.17 -1.07 -2.97
C ASP A 77 1.91 -0.25 -3.26
N GLY A 78 1.41 -0.41 -4.49
CA GLY A 78 0.25 0.27 -5.05
C GLY A 78 -0.91 -0.69 -5.28
N TRP A 79 -2.12 -0.25 -4.94
CA TRP A 79 -3.35 -0.97 -5.21
C TRP A 79 -4.39 -0.06 -5.83
N LEU A 80 -5.03 -0.52 -6.91
CA LEU A 80 -6.19 0.17 -7.46
C LEU A 80 -7.46 -0.26 -6.71
N CYS A 81 -7.96 0.61 -5.83
CA CYS A 81 -9.26 0.44 -5.19
C CYS A 81 -10.39 0.77 -6.18
N PRO A 82 -11.20 -0.21 -6.63
CA PRO A 82 -12.26 0.04 -7.58
C PRO A 82 -13.38 0.90 -6.97
N ILE A 83 -13.89 1.86 -7.75
CA ILE A 83 -14.98 2.73 -7.31
C ILE A 83 -16.08 2.79 -8.36
N ARG A 84 -17.28 3.25 -7.95
CA ARG A 84 -18.26 3.72 -8.94
C ARG A 84 -17.68 4.89 -9.70
N VAL A 85 -18.13 5.07 -10.95
CA VAL A 85 -17.73 6.24 -11.74
C VAL A 85 -18.12 7.51 -10.97
N PRO A 86 -17.16 8.41 -10.66
CA PRO A 86 -17.48 9.69 -10.03
C PRO A 86 -18.37 10.54 -10.92
N GLN A 87 -19.26 11.31 -10.32
CA GLN A 87 -20.08 12.28 -11.03
C GLN A 87 -19.29 13.59 -11.23
N LYS A 88 -19.62 14.36 -12.29
CA LYS A 88 -18.98 15.66 -12.57
C LYS A 88 -19.11 16.68 -11.43
N LYS A 89 -20.12 16.52 -10.57
CA LYS A 89 -20.33 17.37 -9.38
C LYS A 89 -19.42 17.00 -8.20
N GLU A 90 -18.84 15.80 -8.20
CA GLU A 90 -18.01 15.28 -7.10
C GLU A 90 -16.52 15.55 -7.33
N VAL A 91 -16.09 15.57 -8.60
CA VAL A 91 -14.70 15.72 -8.99
C VAL A 91 -14.56 16.57 -10.25
N SER A 92 -13.49 17.34 -10.33
CA SER A 92 -13.20 18.21 -11.48
C SER A 92 -12.90 17.43 -12.76
N ARG A 93 -12.27 16.25 -12.66
CA ARG A 93 -11.84 15.45 -13.81
C ARG A 93 -12.18 13.96 -13.64
N VAL A 94 -13.41 13.57 -13.97
CA VAL A 94 -13.86 12.16 -13.88
C VAL A 94 -12.90 11.18 -14.58
N ARG A 95 -12.40 11.54 -15.78
CA ARG A 95 -11.49 10.68 -16.57
C ARG A 95 -10.17 10.37 -15.87
N SER A 96 -9.70 11.19 -14.91
CA SER A 96 -8.45 10.88 -14.20
C SER A 96 -8.55 9.66 -13.30
N PHE A 97 -9.77 9.24 -12.92
CA PHE A 97 -10.01 8.05 -12.12
C PHE A 97 -10.01 6.76 -12.94
N PHE A 98 -10.06 6.84 -14.27
CA PHE A 98 -9.98 5.66 -15.13
C PHE A 98 -8.53 5.18 -15.24
N SER A 99 -8.28 3.95 -14.79
CA SER A 99 -7.01 3.27 -15.00
C SER A 99 -7.00 2.55 -16.34
N GLY A 100 -6.07 2.94 -17.22
CA GLY A 100 -5.84 2.22 -18.48
C GLY A 100 -5.23 0.83 -18.28
N HIS A 101 -4.45 0.61 -17.22
CA HIS A 101 -3.85 -0.70 -16.95
C HIS A 101 -4.90 -1.72 -16.50
N TYR A 102 -5.74 -1.34 -15.53
CA TYR A 102 -6.78 -2.21 -14.97
C TYR A 102 -8.14 -2.12 -15.71
N GLN A 103 -8.24 -1.29 -16.75
CA GLN A 103 -9.47 -1.06 -17.53
C GLN A 103 -10.70 -0.75 -16.67
N ARG A 104 -10.52 0.02 -15.59
CA ARG A 104 -11.60 0.35 -14.65
C ARG A 104 -11.39 1.66 -13.90
N TYR A 105 -12.47 2.22 -13.37
CA TYR A 105 -12.41 3.39 -12.50
C TYR A 105 -11.98 2.99 -11.09
N GLY A 106 -11.05 3.75 -10.52
CA GLY A 106 -10.50 3.46 -9.20
C GLY A 106 -9.82 4.67 -8.57
N VAL A 107 -9.40 4.48 -7.32
CA VAL A 107 -8.48 5.35 -6.59
C VAL A 107 -7.17 4.58 -6.44
N ASN A 108 -6.05 5.23 -6.71
CA ASN A 108 -4.74 4.66 -6.46
C ASN A 108 -4.46 4.78 -4.95
N VAL A 109 -4.42 3.63 -4.28
CA VAL A 109 -4.03 3.48 -2.89
C VAL A 109 -2.56 3.09 -2.84
N GLN A 110 -1.76 3.84 -2.10
CA GLN A 110 -0.38 3.47 -1.80
C GLN A 110 -0.29 3.08 -0.34
N ALA A 111 0.46 2.04 -0.04
CA ALA A 111 0.70 1.62 1.33
C ALA A 111 2.16 1.26 1.53
N CYS A 112 2.69 1.60 2.70
CA CYS A 112 3.99 1.16 3.18
C CYS A 112 3.78 0.24 4.36
N CYS A 113 4.54 -0.85 4.43
CA CYS A 113 4.57 -1.76 5.56
C CYS A 113 5.98 -1.93 6.11
N TYR A 114 6.06 -2.49 7.32
CA TYR A 114 7.31 -2.86 7.97
C TYR A 114 7.52 -4.38 8.00
N HIS A 115 8.57 -4.87 8.66
CA HIS A 115 9.03 -6.27 8.57
C HIS A 115 8.03 -7.36 8.99
N LEU A 116 6.98 -7.06 9.78
CA LEU A 116 5.89 -8.02 10.06
C LEU A 116 4.65 -7.80 9.18
N SER A 117 4.80 -7.16 8.01
CA SER A 117 3.70 -6.84 7.09
C SER A 117 2.58 -5.98 7.70
N ARG A 118 2.87 -5.27 8.80
CA ARG A 118 1.98 -4.25 9.34
C ARG A 118 2.15 -2.95 8.56
N PHE A 119 1.04 -2.37 8.12
CA PHE A 119 1.05 -1.06 7.46
C PHE A 119 1.51 0.01 8.45
N THR A 120 2.38 0.89 7.98
CA THR A 120 2.94 2.01 8.74
C THR A 120 2.55 3.36 8.13
N ALA A 121 2.14 3.37 6.87
CA ALA A 121 1.60 4.55 6.22
C ALA A 121 0.71 4.13 5.05
N VAL A 122 -0.39 4.85 4.81
CA VAL A 122 -1.31 4.64 3.69
C VAL A 122 -1.72 6.00 3.11
N THR A 123 -2.00 6.05 1.80
CA THR A 123 -2.66 7.19 1.17
C THR A 123 -3.60 6.73 0.06
N CYS A 124 -4.68 7.49 -0.17
CA CYS A 124 -5.61 7.34 -1.29
C CYS A 124 -5.74 8.66 -2.09
N SER A 125 -4.71 9.51 -2.04
CA SER A 125 -4.78 10.88 -2.58
C SER A 125 -4.61 10.98 -4.10
N SER A 126 -4.40 9.86 -4.81
CA SER A 126 -4.20 9.85 -6.26
C SER A 126 -5.36 9.14 -6.97
N PRO A 127 -5.87 9.69 -8.08
CA PRO A 127 -6.92 9.03 -8.85
C PRO A 127 -6.34 7.82 -9.60
N GLY A 128 -7.18 6.83 -9.92
CA GLY A 128 -6.76 5.52 -10.46
C GLY A 128 -6.02 5.53 -11.80
N GLY A 129 -6.12 6.61 -12.57
CA GLY A 129 -5.31 6.81 -13.78
C GLY A 129 -3.86 7.24 -13.49
N THR A 130 -3.49 7.46 -12.23
CA THR A 130 -2.13 7.80 -11.81
C THR A 130 -1.34 6.51 -11.61
N GLY A 131 -0.20 6.36 -12.28
CA GLY A 131 0.73 5.25 -12.04
C GLY A 131 1.46 5.39 -10.70
N ASP A 132 1.93 4.26 -10.16
CA ASP A 132 2.40 4.17 -8.77
C ASP A 132 3.62 5.05 -8.47
N ALA A 133 4.59 5.15 -9.39
CA ALA A 133 5.71 6.09 -9.24
C ALA A 133 5.23 7.54 -9.01
N VAL A 134 4.25 8.01 -9.79
CA VAL A 134 3.72 9.38 -9.67
C VAL A 134 2.85 9.51 -8.42
N ALA A 135 2.07 8.48 -8.09
CA ALA A 135 1.25 8.46 -6.88
C ALA A 135 2.13 8.55 -5.62
N PHE A 136 3.25 7.82 -5.59
CA PHE A 136 4.23 7.86 -4.52
C PHE A 136 4.89 9.23 -4.39
N LEU A 137 5.34 9.84 -5.50
CA LEU A 137 5.95 11.18 -5.45
C LEU A 137 5.00 12.27 -4.94
N LYS A 138 3.68 12.11 -5.12
CA LYS A 138 2.66 13.01 -4.55
C LYS A 138 2.38 12.74 -3.07
N TRP A 139 2.76 11.57 -2.56
CA TRP A 139 2.54 11.19 -1.19
C TRP A 139 3.58 11.84 -0.26
N ARG A 140 3.15 12.36 0.88
CA ARG A 140 4.00 12.91 1.94
C ARG A 140 5.12 11.96 2.39
N LEU A 141 4.92 10.63 2.31
CA LEU A 141 5.96 9.67 2.65
C LEU A 141 7.19 9.78 1.75
N SER A 142 7.04 10.19 0.48
CA SER A 142 8.18 10.33 -0.43
C SER A 142 9.22 11.34 0.05
N ALA A 143 8.81 12.43 0.70
CA ALA A 143 9.72 13.40 1.31
C ALA A 143 10.48 12.78 2.49
N ILE A 144 9.79 12.04 3.35
CA ILE A 144 10.41 11.34 4.49
C ILE A 144 11.41 10.30 4.00
N VAL A 145 11.06 9.54 2.96
CA VAL A 145 11.93 8.53 2.35
C VAL A 145 13.17 9.16 1.73
N LYS A 146 13.02 10.29 1.04
CA LYS A 146 14.14 11.02 0.44
C LYS A 146 15.18 11.45 1.47
N ASP A 147 14.73 11.79 2.67
CA ASP A 147 15.58 12.26 3.77
C ASP A 147 16.11 11.13 4.67
N LEU A 148 15.93 9.86 4.28
CA LEU A 148 16.48 8.73 5.03
C LEU A 148 18.01 8.82 5.13
N PRO A 149 18.59 8.49 6.31
CA PRO A 149 20.03 8.41 6.50
C PRO A 149 20.71 7.50 5.48
N LYS A 150 21.96 7.82 5.14
CA LYS A 150 22.76 7.02 4.20
C LYS A 150 22.81 5.54 4.64
N GLY A 151 22.54 4.66 3.68
CA GLY A 151 22.48 3.21 3.90
C GLY A 151 21.11 2.69 4.34
N LEU A 152 20.12 3.57 4.51
CA LEU A 152 18.72 3.20 4.72
C LEU A 152 17.89 3.46 3.46
N TYR A 153 16.94 2.57 3.19
CA TYR A 153 16.05 2.65 2.03
C TYR A 153 14.73 1.95 2.31
N ILE A 154 13.73 2.19 1.48
CA ILE A 154 12.56 1.33 1.34
C ILE A 154 12.62 0.57 0.01
N VAL A 155 11.92 -0.56 -0.07
CA VAL A 155 11.77 -1.32 -1.33
C VAL A 155 10.41 -1.05 -1.94
N GLY A 156 10.33 -1.03 -3.27
CA GLY A 156 9.08 -1.01 -4.02
C GLY A 156 9.14 -2.00 -5.18
N ASP A 157 8.02 -2.23 -5.86
CA ASP A 157 8.01 -3.02 -7.08
C ASP A 157 8.75 -2.31 -8.25
N ASN A 158 8.77 -2.93 -9.42
CA ASN A 158 9.49 -2.40 -10.58
C ASN A 158 8.79 -1.23 -11.29
N VAL A 159 7.60 -0.79 -10.86
CA VAL A 159 6.91 0.36 -11.44
C VAL A 159 7.25 1.66 -10.73
N TYR A 160 7.97 1.60 -9.60
CA TYR A 160 8.51 2.77 -8.92
C TYR A 160 9.83 3.26 -9.53
N THR A 161 10.15 4.53 -9.29
CA THR A 161 11.42 5.12 -9.73
C THR A 161 12.56 4.75 -8.77
N SER A 162 13.51 3.95 -9.24
CA SER A 162 14.68 3.57 -8.43
C SER A 162 15.52 4.79 -8.01
N THR A 163 15.86 4.86 -6.73
CA THR A 163 16.75 5.89 -6.13
C THR A 163 17.64 5.24 -5.07
N ASN A 164 18.51 6.01 -4.40
CA ASN A 164 19.29 5.48 -3.27
C ASN A 164 18.43 5.13 -2.04
N GLN A 165 17.22 5.70 -1.94
CA GLN A 165 16.31 5.53 -0.81
C GLN A 165 15.05 4.71 -1.16
N LEU A 166 14.83 4.40 -2.43
CA LEU A 166 13.75 3.55 -2.94
C LEU A 166 14.35 2.55 -3.93
N LEU A 167 14.56 1.31 -3.48
CA LEU A 167 15.11 0.26 -4.33
C LEU A 167 13.98 -0.50 -5.01
N THR A 168 14.17 -0.81 -6.29
CA THR A 168 13.23 -1.60 -7.09
C THR A 168 13.95 -2.82 -7.66
N PRO A 169 13.27 -3.97 -7.84
CA PRO A 169 13.84 -5.12 -8.51
C PRO A 169 14.35 -4.76 -9.90
N PHE A 170 15.54 -5.26 -10.26
CA PHE A 170 16.07 -5.08 -11.61
C PHE A 170 15.16 -5.81 -12.61
N PRO A 171 14.58 -5.12 -13.62
CA PRO A 171 13.50 -5.70 -14.42
C PRO A 171 13.93 -6.85 -15.34
N ARG A 172 15.23 -7.14 -15.55
CA ARG A 172 15.73 -8.31 -16.30
C ARG A 172 17.19 -8.69 -15.99
N PRO A 173 17.51 -9.87 -15.44
CA PRO A 173 18.84 -10.44 -15.66
C PRO A 173 18.96 -10.82 -17.15
N ARG A 174 19.96 -10.31 -17.88
CA ARG A 174 20.38 -10.97 -19.12
C ARG A 174 20.94 -12.33 -18.72
N ILE A 175 20.15 -13.39 -18.86
CA ILE A 175 20.70 -14.74 -18.81
C ILE A 175 21.53 -14.88 -20.08
N ILE A 176 22.84 -14.69 -19.98
CA ILE A 176 23.77 -15.12 -21.02
C ILE A 176 23.89 -16.64 -20.84
N SER A 177 22.91 -17.40 -21.32
CA SER A 177 23.10 -18.83 -21.52
C SER A 177 23.72 -19.02 -22.89
N SER A 178 25.02 -19.28 -22.94
CA SER A 178 25.75 -19.72 -24.13
C SER A 178 25.43 -21.19 -24.48
N ALA A 179 24.15 -21.58 -24.40
CA ALA A 179 23.74 -22.97 -24.52
C ALA A 179 22.44 -23.09 -25.29
N HIS A 180 22.40 -22.57 -26.52
CA HIS A 180 21.51 -23.04 -27.59
C HIS A 180 22.10 -22.58 -28.93
N ASP A 181 23.22 -23.20 -29.30
CA ASP A 181 23.65 -23.35 -30.70
C ASP A 181 24.24 -24.76 -30.82
N SER A 182 23.35 -25.72 -31.07
CA SER A 182 23.61 -27.06 -31.64
C SER A 182 22.28 -27.64 -32.10
#